data_AF-A0A3M1BCE8-F1
#
_entry.id   AF-A0A3M1BCE8-F1
#
_cell.length_a   1.000
_cell.length_b   1.000
_cell.length_c   1.000
_cell.angle_alpha   90.00
_cell.angle_beta   90.00
_cell.angle_gamma   90.00
#
_symmetry.space_group_name_H-M   'P 1'
#
loop_
_entity.id
_entity.type
_entity.pdbx_description
1 polymer ?
#
loop_
_entity_poly.entity_id
_entity_poly.type
_entity_poly.pdbx_seq_one_letter_code
_entity_poly.pdbx_strand_id
1 'polypeptide(L)'
;SYNWGGYLLWAAPEYPVFVDGRTDLYGDEIVGQWVQVVQAEEGWEGVLDEWGVNLVLVEPFRPVARELARAEWKELYRDDVAVVYAR
;
A
#
# COMPACT_ATOMS: atom_id res chain seq x y z
N SER A 1 0.77 -1.92 -8.76
CA SER A 1 2.01 -2.62 -9.17
C SER A 1 2.94 -2.58 -7.98
N TYR A 2 4.13 -3.19 -8.04
CA TYR A 2 5.14 -3.06 -6.96
C TYR A 2 6.05 -1.82 -7.14
N ASN A 3 5.70 -0.95 -8.09
CA ASN A 3 6.63 0.05 -8.63
C ASN A 3 7.02 1.12 -7.59
N TRP A 4 6.13 1.43 -6.65
CA TRP A 4 6.41 2.45 -5.62
C TRP A 4 7.46 2.01 -4.60
N GLY A 5 7.53 0.71 -4.27
CA GLY A 5 8.45 0.23 -3.24
C GLY A 5 9.92 0.50 -3.57
N GLY A 6 10.33 0.21 -4.81
CA GLY A 6 11.70 0.47 -5.25
C GLY A 6 12.04 1.96 -5.29
N TYR A 7 11.07 2.80 -5.71
CA TYR A 7 11.25 4.24 -5.70
C TYR A 7 11.40 4.80 -4.28
N LEU A 8 10.55 4.37 -3.34
CA LEU A 8 10.60 4.84 -1.95
C LEU A 8 11.88 4.40 -1.24
N LEU A 9 12.38 3.19 -1.49
CA LEU A 9 13.68 2.77 -0.97
C LEU A 9 14.84 3.66 -1.42
N TRP A 10 14.73 4.31 -2.58
CA TRP A 10 15.72 5.26 -3.07
C TRP A 10 15.46 6.70 -2.58
N ALA A 11 14.21 7.17 -2.67
CA ALA A 11 13.84 8.57 -2.45
C ALA A 11 13.58 8.91 -0.97
N ALA A 12 13.15 7.93 -0.17
CA ALA A 12 12.71 8.11 1.21
C ALA A 12 13.04 6.85 2.05
N PRO A 13 14.33 6.46 2.16
CA PRO A 13 14.76 5.20 2.79
C PRO A 13 14.40 5.08 4.28
N GLU A 14 14.09 6.20 4.95
CA GLU A 14 13.61 6.23 6.33
C GLU A 14 12.18 5.69 6.50
N TYR A 15 11.43 5.54 5.40
CA TYR A 15 10.10 4.93 5.39
C TYR A 15 10.20 3.48 4.90
N PRO A 16 10.02 2.48 5.78
CA PRO A 16 10.03 1.09 5.36
C PRO A 16 8.85 0.80 4.42
N VAL A 17 9.11 0.03 3.37
CA VAL A 17 8.10 -0.36 2.38
C VAL A 17 7.55 -1.75 2.70
N PHE A 18 6.26 -1.95 2.48
CA PHE A 18 5.62 -3.26 2.68
C PHE A 18 6.13 -4.29 1.65
N VAL A 19 6.29 -3.87 0.40
CA VAL A 19 6.80 -4.69 -0.70
C VAL A 19 7.45 -3.81 -1.78
N ASP A 20 8.40 -4.36 -2.51
CA ASP A 20 8.97 -3.75 -3.72
C ASP A 20 9.09 -4.80 -4.87
N GLY A 21 9.70 -4.40 -5.99
CA GLY A 21 9.82 -5.25 -7.18
C GLY A 21 10.64 -6.54 -6.99
N ARG A 22 11.34 -6.72 -5.86
CA ARG A 22 12.09 -7.93 -5.48
C ARG A 22 11.18 -8.93 -4.77
N THR A 23 10.02 -9.21 -5.35
CA THR A 23 8.95 -10.01 -4.72
C THR A 23 9.39 -11.43 -4.33
N ASP A 24 10.39 -11.97 -5.02
CA ASP A 24 11.02 -13.26 -4.73
C ASP A 24 11.67 -13.31 -3.33
N LEU A 25 12.03 -12.16 -2.76
CA LEU A 25 12.61 -12.05 -1.42
C LEU A 25 11.56 -12.02 -0.29
N TYR A 26 10.29 -11.77 -0.61
CA TYR A 26 9.21 -11.58 0.38
C TYR A 26 8.42 -12.87 0.66
N GLY A 27 8.45 -13.83 -0.26
CA GLY A 27 7.70 -15.08 -0.14
C GLY A 27 6.19 -14.92 -0.33
N ASP A 28 5.49 -16.05 -0.44
CA ASP A 28 4.07 -16.10 -0.83
C ASP A 28 3.14 -15.44 0.20
N GLU A 29 3.49 -15.49 1.48
CA GLU A 29 2.67 -14.94 2.56
C GLU A 29 2.55 -13.41 2.47
N ILE A 30 3.69 -12.72 2.42
CA ILE A 30 3.72 -11.24 2.34
C ILE A 30 3.16 -10.76 1.01
N VAL A 31 3.48 -11.44 -0.08
CA VAL A 31 2.92 -11.12 -1.40
C VAL A 31 1.41 -11.31 -1.40
N GLY A 32 0.90 -12.38 -0.78
CA GLY A 32 -0.53 -12.64 -0.62
C GLY A 32 -1.23 -11.54 0.18
N GLN A 33 -0.66 -11.15 1.33
CA GLN A 33 -1.17 -10.03 2.14
C GLN A 33 -1.18 -8.70 1.37
N TRP A 34 -0.14 -8.43 0.58
CA TRP A 34 -0.13 -7.25 -0.30
C TRP A 34 -1.25 -7.31 -1.34
N VAL A 35 -1.47 -8.47 -1.98
CA VAL A 35 -2.56 -8.66 -2.94
C VAL A 35 -3.91 -8.42 -2.27
N GLN A 36 -4.13 -9.03 -1.10
CA GLN A 36 -5.33 -8.87 -0.29
C GLN A 36 -5.61 -7.38 -0.01
N VAL A 37 -4.57 -6.63 0.36
CA VAL A 37 -4.67 -5.19 0.59
C VAL A 37 -5.00 -4.43 -0.68
N VAL A 38 -4.19 -4.54 -1.74
CA VAL A 38 -4.37 -3.68 -2.93
C VAL A 38 -5.66 -3.98 -3.69
N GLN A 39 -6.21 -5.19 -3.56
CA GLN A 39 -7.51 -5.58 -4.11
C GLN A 39 -8.69 -5.30 -3.17
N ALA A 40 -8.44 -4.81 -1.96
CA ALA A 40 -9.45 -4.61 -0.92
C ALA A 40 -10.29 -5.87 -0.67
N GLU A 41 -9.62 -7.02 -0.63
CA GLU A 41 -10.24 -8.29 -0.27
C GLU A 41 -10.64 -8.32 1.21
N GLU A 42 -11.52 -9.25 1.59
CA GLU A 42 -11.95 -9.38 2.98
C GLU A 42 -10.75 -9.44 3.95
N GLY A 43 -10.82 -8.65 5.04
CA GLY A 43 -9.76 -8.58 6.03
C GLY A 43 -8.57 -7.68 5.69
N TRP A 44 -8.58 -6.93 4.58
CA TRP A 44 -7.49 -6.02 4.21
C TRP A 44 -7.13 -4.99 5.29
N GLU A 45 -8.12 -4.47 6.03
CA GLU A 45 -7.90 -3.53 7.13
C GLU A 45 -7.09 -4.17 8.25
N GLY A 46 -7.36 -5.44 8.55
CA GLY A 46 -6.64 -6.22 9.54
C GLY A 46 -5.15 -6.39 9.18
N VAL A 47 -4.83 -6.56 7.90
CA VAL A 47 -3.43 -6.59 7.44
C VAL A 47 -2.74 -5.24 7.69
N LEU A 48 -3.41 -4.12 7.40
CA LEU A 48 -2.85 -2.79 7.67
C LEU A 48 -2.64 -2.55 9.17
N ASP A 49 -3.54 -3.07 10.01
CA ASP A 49 -3.46 -2.96 11.46
C ASP A 49 -2.34 -3.82 12.05
N GLU A 50 -2.24 -5.08 11.62
CA GLU A 50 -1.22 -6.03 12.07
C GLU A 50 0.19 -5.51 11.83
N TRP A 51 0.40 -4.88 10.67
CA TRP A 51 1.69 -4.32 10.28
C TRP A 51 1.90 -2.87 10.73
N GLY A 52 0.91 -2.26 11.40
CA GLY A 52 0.99 -0.87 11.86
C GLY A 52 1.17 0.15 10.73
N VAL A 53 0.56 -0.11 9.57
CA VAL A 53 0.67 0.76 8.40
C VAL A 53 -0.11 2.06 8.64
N ASN A 54 0.57 3.19 8.49
CA ASN A 54 0.00 4.53 8.67
C ASN A 54 0.05 5.38 7.40
N LEU A 55 0.65 4.86 6.32
CA LEU A 55 0.76 5.53 5.04
C LEU A 55 0.52 4.52 3.93
N VAL A 56 -0.36 4.85 2.98
CA VAL A 56 -0.61 4.03 1.80
C VAL A 56 -0.37 4.88 0.55
N LEU A 57 0.59 4.45 -0.28
CA LEU A 57 0.87 5.00 -1.61
C LEU A 57 0.57 3.93 -2.66
N VAL A 58 -0.44 4.17 -3.50
CA VAL A 58 -0.89 3.22 -4.54
C VAL A 58 -1.33 3.96 -5.80
N GLU A 59 -1.55 3.23 -6.89
CA GLU A 59 -2.19 3.82 -8.06
C GLU A 59 -3.68 4.15 -7.79
N PRO A 60 -4.22 5.27 -8.30
CA PRO A 60 -5.59 5.72 -8.02
C PRO A 60 -6.69 4.72 -8.38
N PHE A 61 -6.44 3.84 -9.35
CA PHE A 61 -7.40 2.85 -9.84
C PHE A 61 -7.46 1.57 -8.99
N ARG A 62 -6.56 1.39 -8.01
CA ARG A 62 -6.56 0.22 -7.14
C ARG A 62 -7.82 0.18 -6.28
N PRO A 63 -8.48 -0.97 -6.10
CA PRO A 63 -9.66 -1.08 -5.24
C PRO A 63 -9.48 -0.48 -3.84
N VAL A 64 -8.32 -0.73 -3.21
CA VAL A 64 -8.00 -0.18 -1.88
C VAL A 64 -8.06 1.34 -1.81
N ALA A 65 -7.72 2.05 -2.90
CA ALA A 65 -7.77 3.51 -2.93
C ALA A 65 -9.20 4.04 -2.75
N ARG A 66 -10.20 3.30 -3.24
CA ARG A 66 -11.61 3.65 -3.08
C ARG A 66 -12.13 3.32 -1.68
N GLU A 67 -11.72 2.18 -1.12
CA GLU A 67 -12.17 1.79 0.22
C GLU A 67 -11.51 2.65 1.30
N LEU A 68 -10.23 3.03 1.15
CA LEU A 68 -9.56 4.01 2.01
C LEU A 68 -10.27 5.37 2.04
N ALA A 69 -10.79 5.85 0.90
CA ALA A 69 -11.59 7.09 0.85
C ALA A 69 -12.92 7.01 1.61
N ARG A 70 -13.44 5.80 1.85
CA ARG A 70 -14.68 5.58 2.60
C ARG A 70 -14.43 5.29 4.08
N ALA A 71 -13.22 4.82 4.40
CA ALA A 71 -12.76 4.59 5.76
C ALA A 71 -12.26 5.90 6.42
N GLU A 72 -11.81 5.82 7.68
CA GLU A 72 -11.29 6.98 8.44
C GLU A 72 -9.88 7.44 8.02
N TRP A 73 -9.47 7.15 6.78
CA TRP A 73 -8.17 7.59 6.25
C TRP A 73 -8.27 8.97 5.60
N LYS A 74 -7.25 9.79 5.83
CA LYS A 74 -7.13 11.12 5.23
C LYS A 74 -6.35 11.05 3.92
N GLU A 75 -6.96 11.48 2.82
CA GLU A 75 -6.23 11.71 1.57
C GLU A 75 -5.26 12.89 1.74
N LEU A 76 -3.96 12.65 1.53
CA LEU A 76 -2.91 13.65 1.59
C LEU A 76 -2.53 14.18 0.20
N TYR A 77 -2.67 13.34 -0.82
CA TYR A 77 -2.28 13.65 -2.19
C TYR A 77 -3.03 12.77 -3.20
N ARG A 78 -3.32 13.32 -4.38
CA ARG A 78 -3.86 12.60 -5.53
C ARG A 78 -3.48 13.28 -6.83
N ASP A 79 -3.04 12.50 -7.80
CA ASP A 79 -2.94 12.87 -9.22
C ASP A 79 -3.37 11.69 -10.12
N ASP A 80 -3.04 11.76 -11.41
CA ASP A 80 -3.38 10.70 -12.38
C ASP A 80 -2.54 9.42 -12.21
N VAL A 81 -1.47 9.46 -11.40
CA VAL A 81 -0.48 8.38 -11.25
C VAL A 81 -0.52 7.75 -9.86
N ALA A 82 -0.80 8.53 -8.82
CA ALA A 82 -0.67 8.16 -7.43
C ALA A 82 -1.80 8.74 -6.55
N VAL A 83 -2.10 8.03 -5.47
CA VAL A 83 -2.84 8.56 -4.32
C VAL A 83 -2.13 8.18 -3.03
N VAL A 84 -2.10 9.12 -2.09
CA VAL A 84 -1.52 8.93 -0.75
C VAL A 84 -2.60 9.12 0.31
N TYR A 85 -2.75 8.12 1.17
CA TYR A 85 -3.58 8.18 2.37
C TYR A 85 -2.74 8.05 3.63
N ALA A 86 -3.17 8.71 4.71
CA ALA A 86 -2.62 8.54 6.06
C ALA A 86 -3.74 8.41 7.10
N ARG A 87 -3.42 7.80 8.23
CA ARG A 87 -4.27 7.73 9.43
C ARG A 87 -3.49 8.14 10.67
#